data_AF-A0AAV2N479-F1
#
_entry.id   AF-A0AAV2N479-F1
#
_cell.length_a   1.000
_cell.length_b   1.000
_cell.length_c   1.000
_cell.angle_alpha   90.00
_cell.angle_beta   90.00
_cell.angle_gamma   90.00
#
_symmetry.space_group_name_H-M   'P 1'
#
loop_
_entity.id
_entity.type
_entity.pdbx_description
1 polymer ?
#
loop_
_entity_poly.entity_id
_entity_poly.type
_entity_poly.pdbx_seq_one_letter_code
_entity_poly.pdbx_strand_id
1 'polypeptide(L)'
;MKGASVSFFISFVLIANLQNAESIRMSLEEIKTALQPISKVCIERVGVNPKLIDDASNNNFVPDRKLQCYFKCMLLMTKVMKKDVIVERALFNIAELMLNEELVTPVMNGIKHCHPIISQSKEGCELAYESIKCFYEFDEALRYFS
;
A
#
# COMPACT_ATOMS: atom_id res chain seq x y z
N MET A 1 7.25 -31.55 -33.23
CA MET A 1 6.23 -32.13 -32.33
C MET A 1 6.58 -32.09 -30.83
N LYS A 2 7.86 -32.07 -30.40
CA LYS A 2 8.20 -32.07 -28.95
C LYS A 2 7.96 -30.73 -28.23
N GLY A 3 8.15 -29.60 -28.90
CA GLY A 3 8.00 -28.26 -28.28
C GLY A 3 6.55 -27.84 -27.99
N ALA A 4 5.59 -28.25 -28.82
CA ALA A 4 4.18 -27.92 -28.63
C ALA A 4 3.59 -28.60 -27.38
N SER A 5 4.00 -29.85 -27.13
CA SER A 5 3.58 -30.61 -25.95
C SER A 5 4.10 -29.96 -24.66
N VAL A 6 5.39 -29.63 -24.60
CA VAL A 6 6.00 -28.95 -23.43
C VAL A 6 5.36 -27.58 -23.17
N SER A 7 5.08 -26.80 -24.21
CA SER A 7 4.40 -25.51 -24.08
C SER A 7 2.97 -25.65 -23.53
N PHE A 8 2.26 -26.71 -23.93
CA PHE A 8 0.93 -27.02 -23.41
C PHE A 8 0.99 -27.42 -21.93
N PHE A 9 1.96 -28.25 -21.54
CA PHE A 9 2.16 -28.64 -20.15
C PHE A 9 2.50 -27.45 -19.24
N ILE A 10 3.39 -26.54 -19.68
CA ILE A 10 3.71 -25.32 -18.92
C ILE A 10 2.48 -24.43 -18.76
N SER A 11 1.73 -24.24 -19.84
CA SER A 11 0.50 -23.43 -19.81
C SER A 11 -0.57 -24.06 -18.90
N PHE A 12 -0.72 -25.38 -18.94
CA PHE A 12 -1.67 -26.11 -18.10
C PHE A 12 -1.29 -26.08 -16.63
N VAL A 13 0.00 -26.21 -16.31
CA VAL A 13 0.53 -26.06 -14.94
C VAL A 13 0.32 -24.63 -14.44
N LEU A 14 0.58 -23.60 -15.24
CA LEU A 14 0.32 -22.21 -14.85
C LEU A 14 -1.17 -21.96 -14.59
N ILE A 15 -2.07 -22.45 -15.46
CA ILE A 15 -3.52 -22.29 -15.29
C ILE A 15 -4.02 -23.06 -14.06
N ALA A 16 -3.55 -24.28 -13.82
CA ALA A 16 -3.93 -25.10 -12.67
C ALA A 16 -3.46 -24.49 -11.33
N ASN A 17 -2.30 -23.83 -11.31
CA ASN A 17 -1.83 -23.11 -10.12
C ASN A 17 -2.59 -21.80 -9.88
N LEU A 18 -3.08 -21.13 -10.94
CA LEU A 18 -3.89 -19.91 -10.80
C LEU A 18 -5.31 -20.19 -10.29
N GLN A 19 -5.87 -21.39 -10.56
CA GLN A 19 -7.19 -21.78 -10.07
C GLN A 19 -7.25 -22.04 -8.55
N ASN A 20 -6.09 -22.25 -7.91
CA ASN A 20 -5.95 -22.40 -6.46
C ASN A 20 -5.58 -21.10 -5.73
N ALA A 21 -5.56 -19.96 -6.42
CA ALA A 21 -5.53 -18.67 -5.76
C ALA A 21 -6.92 -18.36 -5.21
N GLU A 22 -7.31 -19.05 -4.13
CA GLU A 22 -8.30 -18.48 -3.23
C GLU A 22 -7.78 -17.09 -2.86
N SER A 23 -8.58 -16.05 -3.10
CA SER A 23 -8.23 -14.69 -2.69
C SER A 23 -8.28 -14.67 -1.16
N ILE A 24 -7.19 -15.10 -0.51
CA ILE A 24 -7.02 -14.96 0.93
C ILE A 24 -6.95 -13.46 1.19
N ARG A 25 -8.11 -12.91 1.55
CA ARG A 25 -8.25 -11.54 2.00
C ARG A 25 -7.43 -11.40 3.27
N MET A 26 -6.53 -10.43 3.28
CA MET A 26 -5.55 -10.28 4.34
C MET A 26 -6.15 -9.56 5.56
N SER A 27 -5.80 -10.06 6.73
CA SER A 27 -5.88 -9.35 8.00
C SER A 27 -4.84 -8.22 8.07
N LEU A 28 -4.96 -7.36 9.08
CA LEU A 28 -4.04 -6.25 9.31
C LEU A 28 -2.59 -6.72 9.48
N GLU A 29 -2.39 -7.81 10.22
CA GLU A 29 -1.05 -8.34 10.49
C GLU A 29 -0.41 -8.97 9.24
N GLU A 30 -1.22 -9.60 8.38
CA GLU A 30 -0.75 -10.12 7.09
C GLU A 30 -0.37 -8.97 6.15
N ILE A 31 -1.12 -7.87 6.13
CA ILE A 31 -0.79 -6.68 5.34
C ILE A 31 0.52 -6.06 5.81
N LYS A 32 0.69 -5.85 7.12
CA LYS A 32 1.95 -5.33 7.69
C LYS A 32 3.12 -6.23 7.29
N THR A 33 2.96 -7.54 7.44
CA THR A 33 3.98 -8.53 7.04
C THR A 33 4.30 -8.44 5.55
N ALA A 34 3.29 -8.33 4.68
CA ALA A 34 3.47 -8.20 3.25
C ALA A 34 4.18 -6.88 2.85
N LEU A 35 4.02 -5.81 3.63
CA LEU A 35 4.63 -4.51 3.39
C LEU A 35 6.06 -4.39 3.94
N GLN A 36 6.49 -5.26 4.87
CA GLN A 36 7.84 -5.21 5.46
C GLN A 36 8.98 -5.19 4.42
N PRO A 37 8.99 -6.03 3.36
CA PRO A 37 10.04 -5.96 2.35
C PRO A 37 10.05 -4.64 1.59
N ILE A 38 8.86 -4.07 1.33
CA ILE A 38 8.71 -2.77 0.66
C ILE A 38 9.23 -1.65 1.58
N SER A 39 8.88 -1.70 2.87
CA SER A 39 9.35 -0.76 3.88
C SER A 39 10.88 -0.73 3.93
N LYS A 40 11.54 -1.90 4.00
CA LYS A 40 13.01 -2.01 3.95
C LYS A 40 13.62 -1.36 2.71
N VAL A 41 13.08 -1.66 1.53
CA VAL A 41 13.55 -1.06 0.27
C VAL A 41 13.39 0.46 0.29
N CYS A 42 12.28 0.98 0.81
CA CYS A 42 12.04 2.41 0.87
C CYS A 42 12.89 3.12 1.93
N ILE A 43 13.15 2.47 3.08
CA ILE A 43 14.10 2.95 4.09
C ILE A 43 15.49 3.12 3.48
N GLU A 44 16.00 2.09 2.82
CA GLU A 44 17.33 2.11 2.18
C GLU A 44 17.39 3.15 1.06
N ARG A 45 16.39 3.19 0.19
CA ARG A 45 16.35 4.09 -0.97
C ARG A 45 16.29 5.56 -0.57
N VAL A 46 15.52 5.90 0.46
CA VAL A 46 15.31 7.29 0.89
C VAL A 46 16.31 7.71 1.97
N GLY A 47 16.86 6.75 2.70
CA GLY A 47 17.76 6.98 3.83
C GLY A 47 17.05 7.68 5.01
N VAL A 48 15.76 7.39 5.19
CA VAL A 48 14.95 7.88 6.33
C VAL A 48 15.37 7.16 7.61
N ASN A 49 15.34 7.87 8.73
CA ASN A 49 15.58 7.26 10.04
C ASN A 49 14.36 6.39 10.41
N PRO A 50 14.51 5.07 10.64
CA PRO A 50 13.39 4.18 11.01
C PRO A 50 12.57 4.68 12.19
N LYS A 51 13.21 5.36 13.16
CA LYS A 51 12.51 5.94 14.31
C LYS A 51 11.41 6.92 13.91
N LEU A 52 11.59 7.67 12.82
CA LEU A 52 10.57 8.63 12.35
C LEU A 52 9.33 7.92 11.77
N ILE A 53 9.50 6.70 11.25
CA ILE A 53 8.39 5.85 10.78
C ILE A 53 7.65 5.27 11.99
N ASP A 54 8.40 4.78 12.99
CA ASP A 54 7.83 4.29 14.25
C ASP A 54 7.05 5.39 14.98
N ASP A 55 7.61 6.60 15.07
CA ASP A 55 6.97 7.77 15.68
C ASP A 55 5.67 8.14 14.93
N ALA A 56 5.70 8.18 13.59
CA ALA A 56 4.52 8.44 12.76
C ALA A 56 3.40 7.40 12.99
N SER A 57 3.76 6.14 13.20
CA SER A 57 2.83 5.04 13.49
C SER A 57 2.16 5.16 14.86
N ASN A 58 2.71 6.00 15.73
CA ASN A 58 2.13 6.40 17.01
C ASN A 58 1.49 7.81 16.93
N ASN A 59 1.10 8.25 15.73
CA ASN A 59 0.58 9.60 15.42
C ASN A 59 1.54 10.77 15.71
N ASN A 60 2.83 10.51 15.93
CA ASN A 60 3.83 11.56 16.11
C ASN A 60 4.49 11.89 14.75
N PHE A 61 3.73 12.58 13.91
CA PHE A 61 4.17 12.99 12.57
C PHE A 61 5.03 14.26 12.63
N VAL A 62 6.32 14.14 12.35
CA VAL A 62 7.23 15.29 12.15
C VAL A 62 7.33 15.66 10.66
N PRO A 63 7.43 16.94 10.28
CA PRO A 63 7.51 17.36 8.88
C PRO A 63 8.93 17.17 8.30
N ASP A 64 9.46 15.94 8.40
CA ASP A 64 10.76 15.57 7.86
C ASP A 64 10.66 15.19 6.38
N ARG A 65 11.55 15.74 5.54
CA ARG A 65 11.50 15.53 4.09
C ARG A 65 11.70 14.07 3.69
N LYS A 66 12.54 13.32 4.42
CA LYS A 66 12.79 11.91 4.11
C LYS A 66 11.62 11.04 4.55
N LEU A 67 10.97 11.36 5.67
CA LEU A 67 9.73 10.70 6.08
C LEU A 67 8.62 10.90 5.04
N GLN A 68 8.45 12.12 4.53
CA GLN A 68 7.50 12.40 3.46
C GLN A 68 7.77 11.53 2.22
N CYS A 69 9.03 11.51 1.76
CA CYS A 69 9.41 10.74 0.58
C CYS A 69 9.45 9.22 0.82
N TYR A 70 9.56 8.76 2.06
CA TYR A 70 9.36 7.36 2.42
C TYR A 70 7.92 6.93 2.12
N PHE A 71 6.92 7.69 2.56
CA PHE A 71 5.52 7.37 2.24
C PHE A 71 5.26 7.41 0.73
N LYS A 72 5.82 8.38 0.00
CA LYS A 72 5.76 8.38 -1.47
C LYS A 72 6.36 7.10 -2.06
N CYS A 73 7.51 6.66 -1.57
CA CYS A 73 8.11 5.40 -2.02
C CYS A 73 7.19 4.20 -1.78
N MET A 74 6.59 4.10 -0.59
CA MET A 74 5.62 3.05 -0.28
C MET A 74 4.44 3.06 -1.26
N LEU A 75 3.82 4.24 -1.49
CA LEU A 75 2.67 4.37 -2.40
C LEU A 75 3.02 4.08 -3.87
N LEU A 76 4.24 4.41 -4.32
CA LEU A 76 4.70 4.07 -5.68
C LEU A 76 4.96 2.57 -5.85
N MET A 77 5.47 1.91 -4.80
CA MET A 77 5.74 0.48 -4.80
C MET A 77 4.44 -0.33 -4.79
N THR A 78 3.43 0.10 -4.02
CA THR A 78 2.09 -0.51 -3.97
C THR A 78 1.16 -0.06 -5.09
N LYS A 79 1.61 0.80 -6.00
CA LYS A 79 0.84 1.35 -7.14
C LYS A 79 -0.38 2.19 -6.75
N VAL A 80 -0.48 2.59 -5.48
CA VAL A 80 -1.46 3.57 -5.00
C VAL A 80 -1.14 4.96 -5.54
N MET A 81 0.12 5.24 -5.84
CA MET A 81 0.54 6.49 -6.47
C MET A 81 1.23 6.24 -7.82
N LYS A 82 1.05 7.17 -8.75
CA LYS A 82 1.80 7.26 -10.01
C LYS A 82 2.34 8.67 -10.16
N LYS A 83 3.68 8.80 -10.17
CA LYS A 83 4.38 10.10 -10.09
C LYS A 83 3.96 10.85 -8.81
N ASP A 84 3.22 11.94 -8.94
CA ASP A 84 2.75 12.78 -7.84
C ASP A 84 1.22 12.71 -7.67
N VAL A 85 0.55 11.73 -8.29
CA VAL A 85 -0.90 11.59 -8.26
C VAL A 85 -1.29 10.29 -7.57
N ILE A 86 -2.15 10.38 -6.55
CA ILE A 86 -2.80 9.21 -5.96
C ILE A 86 -3.84 8.67 -6.94
N VAL A 87 -3.75 7.37 -7.21
CA VAL A 87 -4.69 6.64 -8.06
C VAL A 87 -5.84 6.17 -7.18
N GLU A 88 -6.89 6.97 -7.05
CA GLU A 88 -8.01 6.70 -6.15
C GLU A 88 -8.65 5.31 -6.39
N ARG A 89 -8.78 4.90 -7.66
CA ARG A 89 -9.24 3.55 -8.02
C ARG A 89 -8.36 2.44 -7.43
N ALA A 90 -7.05 2.66 -7.29
CA ALA A 90 -6.17 1.67 -6.68
C ALA A 90 -6.47 1.50 -5.18
N LEU A 91 -6.82 2.57 -4.47
CA LEU A 91 -7.25 2.49 -3.06
C LEU A 91 -8.52 1.64 -2.93
N PHE A 92 -9.53 1.92 -3.76
CA PHE A 92 -10.77 1.13 -3.79
C PHE A 92 -10.52 -0.34 -4.12
N ASN A 93 -9.69 -0.62 -5.13
CA ASN A 93 -9.36 -1.99 -5.51
C ASN A 93 -8.63 -2.75 -4.38
N ILE A 94 -7.71 -2.10 -3.68
CA ILE A 94 -7.05 -2.71 -2.52
C ILE A 94 -8.10 -3.04 -1.46
N ALA A 95 -8.99 -2.10 -1.15
CA ALA A 95 -10.04 -2.30 -0.16
C ALA A 95 -10.94 -3.51 -0.49
N GLU A 96 -11.43 -3.60 -1.73
CA GLU A 96 -12.42 -4.61 -2.12
C GLU A 96 -11.82 -6.00 -2.38
N LEU A 97 -10.59 -6.05 -2.92
CA LEU A 97 -10.00 -7.28 -3.43
C LEU A 97 -8.96 -7.89 -2.48
N MET A 98 -8.33 -7.09 -1.62
CA MET A 98 -7.20 -7.53 -0.80
C MET A 98 -7.52 -7.59 0.69
N LEU A 99 -8.44 -6.77 1.19
CA LEU A 99 -8.71 -6.67 2.63
C LEU A 99 -9.80 -7.62 3.08
N ASN A 100 -9.69 -8.11 4.32
CA ASN A 100 -10.76 -8.83 4.98
C ASN A 100 -11.95 -7.90 5.32
N GLU A 101 -13.09 -8.48 5.66
CA GLU A 101 -14.32 -7.73 5.90
C GLU A 101 -14.20 -6.70 7.03
N GLU A 102 -13.35 -6.98 8.02
CA GLU A 102 -13.06 -6.08 9.15
C GLU A 102 -12.37 -4.79 8.72
N LEU A 103 -11.51 -4.84 7.71
CA LEU A 103 -10.72 -3.69 7.24
C LEU A 103 -11.35 -2.95 6.05
N VAL A 104 -12.22 -3.62 5.28
CA VAL A 104 -12.91 -3.00 4.12
C VAL A 104 -13.65 -1.74 4.56
N THR A 105 -14.48 -1.82 5.60
CA THR A 105 -15.30 -0.67 6.01
C THR A 105 -14.46 0.52 6.54
N PRO A 106 -13.50 0.32 7.47
CA PRO A 106 -12.59 1.38 7.89
C PRO A 106 -11.85 2.04 6.73
N VAL A 107 -11.28 1.26 5.80
CA VAL A 107 -10.54 1.80 4.66
C VAL A 107 -11.45 2.60 3.74
N MET A 108 -12.64 2.08 3.41
CA MET A 108 -13.60 2.80 2.55
C MET A 108 -14.04 4.12 3.16
N ASN A 109 -14.24 4.17 4.49
CA ASN A 109 -14.57 5.40 5.19
C ASN A 109 -13.38 6.35 5.25
N GLY A 110 -12.17 5.84 5.47
CA GLY A 110 -10.94 6.63 5.42
C GLY A 110 -10.72 7.25 4.04
N ILE A 111 -10.95 6.52 2.94
CA ILE A 111 -10.82 7.04 1.58
C ILE A 111 -11.78 8.21 1.37
N LYS A 112 -13.04 8.08 1.81
CA LYS A 112 -14.04 9.16 1.72
C LYS A 112 -13.64 10.36 2.58
N HIS A 113 -13.19 10.13 3.81
CA HIS A 113 -12.78 11.18 4.74
C HIS A 113 -11.57 11.96 4.22
N CYS A 114 -10.55 11.26 3.74
CA CYS A 114 -9.30 11.84 3.24
C CYS A 114 -9.37 12.27 1.77
N HIS A 115 -10.52 12.08 1.08
CA HIS A 115 -10.70 12.47 -0.31
C HIS A 115 -10.27 13.93 -0.62
N PRO A 116 -10.58 14.94 0.22
CA PRO A 116 -10.15 16.31 -0.02
C PRO A 116 -8.63 16.54 0.01
N ILE A 117 -7.85 15.62 0.61
CA ILE A 117 -6.39 15.66 0.64
C ILE A 117 -5.82 14.88 -0.54
N ILE A 118 -6.27 13.64 -0.76
CA ILE A 118 -5.73 12.77 -1.82
C ILE A 118 -5.94 13.31 -3.24
N SER A 119 -6.96 14.16 -3.42
CA SER A 119 -7.32 14.78 -4.72
C SER A 119 -6.54 16.07 -5.01
N GLN A 120 -5.72 16.54 -4.08
CA GLN A 120 -4.94 17.77 -4.26
C GLN A 120 -3.80 17.58 -5.26
N SER A 121 -3.53 18.62 -6.03
CA SER A 121 -2.32 18.71 -6.85
C SER A 121 -1.19 19.31 -6.03
N LYS A 122 -0.35 18.45 -5.45
CA LYS A 122 0.82 18.79 -4.63
C LYS A 122 2.06 18.04 -5.09
N GLU A 123 3.22 18.43 -4.59
CA GLU A 123 4.44 17.61 -4.76
C GLU A 123 4.23 16.24 -4.10
N GLY A 124 4.65 15.16 -4.77
CA GLY A 124 4.25 13.81 -4.37
C GLY A 124 4.70 13.37 -2.98
N CYS A 125 5.83 13.85 -2.44
CA CYS A 125 6.23 13.49 -1.07
C CYS A 125 5.31 14.18 -0.04
N GLU A 126 4.99 15.45 -0.27
CA GLU A 126 4.03 16.19 0.56
C GLU A 126 2.63 15.55 0.50
N LEU A 127 2.14 15.27 -0.71
CA LEU A 127 0.84 14.63 -0.90
C LEU A 127 0.76 13.26 -0.21
N ALA A 128 1.79 12.42 -0.37
CA ALA A 128 1.85 11.11 0.26
C ALA A 128 1.80 11.23 1.80
N TYR A 129 2.60 12.14 2.36
CA TYR A 129 2.66 12.37 3.79
C TYR A 129 1.33 12.80 4.38
N GLU A 130 0.70 13.83 3.80
CA GLU A 130 -0.59 14.33 4.30
C GLU A 130 -1.70 13.30 4.16
N SER A 131 -1.67 12.52 3.07
CA SER A 131 -2.63 11.44 2.86
C SER A 131 -2.49 10.36 3.93
N ILE A 132 -1.27 9.85 4.16
CA ILE A 132 -1.03 8.83 5.19
C ILE A 132 -1.37 9.34 6.59
N LYS A 133 -0.98 10.58 6.90
CA LYS A 133 -1.33 11.21 8.17
C LYS A 133 -2.83 11.25 8.39
N CYS A 134 -3.60 11.66 7.37
CA CYS A 134 -5.06 11.68 7.44
C CYS A 134 -5.64 10.28 7.73
N PHE A 135 -5.15 9.24 7.04
CA PHE A 135 -5.60 7.87 7.29
C PHE A 135 -5.30 7.40 8.72
N TYR A 136 -4.10 7.72 9.25
CA TYR A 136 -3.66 7.30 10.58
C TYR A 136 -4.41 8.02 11.71
N GLU A 137 -4.77 9.29 11.50
CA GLU A 137 -5.60 10.10 12.39
C GLU A 137 -7.08 9.68 12.35
N PHE A 138 -7.55 9.20 11.20
CA PHE A 138 -8.93 8.74 11.02
C PHE A 138 -9.22 7.45 11.79
N ASP A 139 -8.37 6.43 11.66
CA ASP A 139 -8.57 5.12 12.30
C ASP A 139 -7.23 4.38 12.51
N GLU A 140 -7.04 3.83 13.71
CA GLU A 140 -5.82 3.09 14.08
C GLU A 140 -5.62 1.82 13.25
N ALA A 141 -6.71 1.22 12.76
CA ALA A 141 -6.68 0.06 11.88
C ALA A 141 -5.97 0.34 10.54
N LEU A 142 -5.77 1.62 10.19
CA LEU A 142 -5.12 2.05 8.95
C LEU A 142 -3.61 2.26 9.10
N ARG A 143 -3.05 2.01 10.29
CA ARG A 143 -1.62 2.17 10.59
C ARG A 143 -0.81 0.95 10.17
N TYR A 144 -0.70 0.71 8.86
CA TYR A 144 -0.02 -0.47 8.29
C TYR A 144 1.21 -0.16 7.42
N PHE A 145 1.56 1.11 7.21
CA PHE A 145 2.83 1.54 6.59
C PHE A 145 3.96 1.77 7.61
N SER A 146 3.81 1.24 8.82
CA SER A 146 4.84 1.18 9.88
C SER A 146 5.89 0.13 9.58
#